data_AF-A0A971K7X3-F1
#
_entry.id   AF-A0A971K7X3-F1
#
_cell.length_a   1.000
_cell.length_b   1.000
_cell.length_c   1.000
_cell.angle_alpha   90.00
_cell.angle_beta   90.00
_cell.angle_gamma   90.00
#
_symmetry.space_group_name_H-M   'P 1'
#
loop_
_entity.id
_entity.type
_entity.pdbx_description
1 polymer ?
#
loop_
_entity_poly.entity_id
_entity_poly.type
_entity_poly.pdbx_seq_one_letter_code
_entity_poly.pdbx_strand_id
1 'polypeptide(L)'
;IDGKEIESLGSLTRIVGSTKIGSKINISFSRDGKIIEVRMVLREKEEYVRMQIDLDNMFRVYGIELDENAETGDVVVAYVAPGKSYSDLEQGDVISGINGERISGIDELIGNYRNSDGEIRTLDVTRNSGIYEVRFDGNE
;
A
#
# COMPACT_ATOMS: atom_id res chain seq x y z
N ILE A 1 -0.74 -21.25 -8.56
CA ILE A 1 -0.79 -19.80 -8.91
C ILE A 1 -1.94 -19.60 -9.88
N ASP A 2 -2.92 -18.78 -9.55
CA ASP A 2 -4.13 -18.54 -10.36
C ASP A 2 -4.80 -19.85 -10.82
N GLY A 3 -4.97 -20.78 -9.88
CA GLY A 3 -5.53 -22.12 -10.14
C GLY A 3 -4.61 -23.09 -10.91
N LYS A 4 -3.46 -22.64 -11.43
CA LYS A 4 -2.47 -23.52 -12.07
C LYS A 4 -1.60 -24.20 -11.03
N GLU A 5 -1.49 -25.52 -11.14
CA GLU A 5 -0.59 -26.34 -10.33
C GLU A 5 0.88 -26.00 -10.62
N ILE A 6 1.70 -26.00 -9.58
CA ILE A 6 3.12 -25.66 -9.64
C ILE A 6 3.92 -26.88 -9.19
N GLU A 7 4.52 -27.57 -10.15
CA GLU A 7 5.27 -28.81 -9.89
C GLU A 7 6.74 -28.54 -9.55
N SER A 8 7.26 -27.35 -9.88
CA SER A 8 8.66 -26.99 -9.66
C SER A 8 8.89 -25.49 -9.48
N LEU A 9 10.00 -25.12 -8.85
CA LEU A 9 10.45 -23.73 -8.77
C LEU A 9 10.63 -23.11 -10.17
N GLY A 10 11.10 -23.88 -11.15
CA GLY A 10 11.23 -23.41 -12.54
C GLY A 10 9.89 -23.08 -13.20
N SER A 11 8.83 -23.82 -12.89
CA SER A 11 7.48 -23.48 -13.36
C SER A 11 6.93 -22.23 -12.69
N LEU A 12 7.22 -22.04 -11.39
CA LEU A 12 6.84 -20.83 -10.66
C LEU A 12 7.52 -19.59 -11.26
N THR A 13 8.85 -19.61 -11.41
CA THR A 13 9.60 -18.47 -11.94
C THR A 13 9.18 -18.11 -13.36
N ARG A 14 8.87 -19.11 -14.19
CA ARG A 14 8.36 -18.88 -15.55
C ARG A 14 6.99 -18.20 -15.54
N ILE A 15 6.06 -18.66 -14.70
CA ILE A 15 4.71 -18.06 -14.61
C ILE A 15 4.81 -16.63 -14.10
N VAL A 16 5.51 -16.40 -13.00
CA VAL A 16 5.66 -15.06 -12.42
C VAL A 16 6.39 -14.14 -13.39
N GLY A 17 7.50 -14.58 -13.97
CA GLY A 17 8.32 -13.78 -14.89
C GLY A 17 7.68 -13.48 -16.25
N SER A 18 6.60 -14.19 -16.63
CA SER A 18 5.79 -13.88 -17.82
C SER A 18 4.51 -13.12 -17.52
N THR A 19 4.21 -12.89 -16.24
CA THR A 19 3.05 -12.12 -15.81
C THR A 19 3.36 -10.63 -15.89
N LYS A 20 2.41 -9.83 -16.38
CA LYS A 20 2.59 -8.38 -16.51
C LYS A 20 2.68 -7.73 -15.13
N ILE A 21 3.60 -6.79 -14.95
CA ILE A 21 3.68 -5.93 -13.74
C ILE A 21 2.33 -5.23 -13.53
N GLY A 22 1.92 -5.10 -12.27
CA GLY A 22 0.60 -4.59 -11.85
C GLY A 22 -0.51 -5.65 -11.87
N SER A 23 -0.25 -6.87 -12.36
CA SER A 23 -1.26 -7.94 -12.31
C SER A 23 -1.44 -8.45 -10.89
N LYS A 24 -2.69 -8.67 -10.49
CA LYS A 24 -3.06 -9.40 -9.28
C LYS A 24 -2.86 -10.90 -9.53
N ILE A 25 -2.12 -11.57 -8.66
CA ILE A 25 -1.89 -13.01 -8.68
C ILE A 25 -2.40 -13.64 -7.38
N ASN A 26 -3.04 -14.81 -7.49
CA ASN A 26 -3.45 -15.62 -6.35
C ASN A 26 -2.46 -16.77 -6.15
N ILE A 27 -1.89 -16.85 -4.96
CA ILE A 27 -0.97 -17.91 -4.55
C ILE A 27 -1.65 -18.77 -3.49
N SER A 28 -1.99 -20.00 -3.86
CA SER A 28 -2.40 -21.03 -2.91
C SER A 28 -1.17 -21.90 -2.59
N PHE A 29 -0.83 -22.03 -1.31
CA PHE A 29 0.30 -22.85 -0.84
C PHE A 29 -0.06 -23.58 0.46
N SER A 30 0.65 -24.68 0.74
CA SER A 30 0.49 -25.43 1.98
C SER A 30 1.54 -25.01 3.01
N ARG A 31 1.10 -24.72 4.23
CA ARG A 31 1.97 -24.52 5.41
C ARG A 31 1.35 -25.27 6.58
N ASP A 32 2.13 -26.16 7.19
CA ASP A 32 1.68 -26.99 8.32
C ASP A 32 0.41 -27.81 8.01
N GLY A 33 0.31 -28.31 6.77
CA GLY A 33 -0.85 -29.09 6.30
C GLY A 33 -2.11 -28.27 6.02
N LYS A 34 -2.07 -26.94 6.17
CA LYS A 34 -3.17 -26.03 5.84
C LYS A 34 -2.92 -25.37 4.50
N ILE A 35 -3.96 -25.31 3.66
CA ILE A 35 -3.93 -24.50 2.44
C ILE A 35 -4.18 -23.04 2.83
N ILE A 36 -3.25 -22.18 2.43
CA ILE A 36 -3.31 -20.74 2.59
C ILE A 36 -3.40 -20.14 1.20
N GLU A 37 -4.36 -19.24 1.00
CA GLU A 37 -4.52 -18.48 -0.24
C GLU A 37 -4.20 -17.01 0.03
N VAL A 38 -3.30 -16.45 -0.77
CA VAL A 38 -2.89 -15.06 -0.68
C VAL A 38 -3.03 -14.41 -2.05
N ARG A 39 -3.64 -13.24 -2.10
CA ARG A 39 -3.64 -12.39 -3.28
C ARG A 39 -2.57 -11.32 -3.13
N MET A 40 -1.84 -11.05 -4.21
CA MET A 40 -0.80 -10.02 -4.23
C MET A 40 -0.72 -9.35 -5.59
N VAL A 41 -0.20 -8.11 -5.62
CA VAL A 41 0.07 -7.36 -6.86
C VAL A 41 1.54 -7.56 -7.24
N LEU A 42 1.79 -7.94 -8.50
CA LEU A 42 3.14 -8.11 -9.01
C LEU A 42 3.80 -6.75 -9.26
N ARG A 43 4.98 -6.51 -8.68
CA ARG A 43 5.75 -5.27 -8.83
C ARG A 43 7.18 -5.56 -9.23
N GLU A 44 7.84 -4.57 -9.83
CA GLU A 44 9.29 -4.60 -10.00
C GLU A 44 9.97 -4.60 -8.63
N LYS A 45 11.02 -5.41 -8.49
CA LYS A 45 11.69 -5.59 -7.20
C LYS A 45 12.29 -4.29 -6.69
N GLU A 46 12.98 -3.56 -7.57
CA GLU A 46 13.63 -2.30 -7.24
C GLU A 46 12.60 -1.24 -6.83
N GLU A 47 11.44 -1.21 -7.48
CA GLU A 47 10.37 -0.27 -7.15
C GLU A 47 9.74 -0.60 -5.80
N TYR A 48 9.49 -1.89 -5.52
CA TYR A 48 9.01 -2.33 -4.21
C TYR A 48 9.97 -1.94 -3.08
N VAL A 49 11.29 -2.11 -3.26
CA VAL A 49 12.28 -1.70 -2.25
C VAL A 49 12.24 -0.20 -2.00
N ARG A 50 12.13 0.63 -3.05
CA ARG A 50 12.03 2.09 -2.89
C ARG A 50 10.73 2.50 -2.19
N MET A 51 9.62 1.89 -2.58
CA MET A 51 8.32 2.09 -1.92
C MET A 51 8.40 1.78 -0.42
N GLN A 52 9.03 0.68 -0.01
CA GLN A 52 9.20 0.35 1.41
C GLN A 52 10.01 1.42 2.16
N ILE A 53 11.06 1.96 1.54
CA ILE A 53 11.84 3.06 2.15
C ILE A 53 10.98 4.31 2.35
N ASP A 54 10.11 4.62 1.39
CA ASP A 54 9.20 5.77 1.48
C ASP A 54 8.12 5.56 2.55
N LEU A 55 7.51 4.38 2.61
CA LEU A 55 6.54 4.03 3.66
C LEU A 55 7.19 4.05 5.05
N ASP A 56 8.42 3.55 5.18
CA ASP A 56 9.18 3.62 6.42
C ASP A 56 9.49 5.08 6.81
N ASN A 57 9.75 5.96 5.83
CA ASN A 57 9.92 7.39 6.07
C ASN A 57 8.62 8.01 6.58
N MET A 58 7.47 7.67 5.98
CA MET A 58 6.17 8.16 6.41
C MET A 58 5.89 7.76 7.86
N PHE A 59 6.19 6.53 8.24
CA PHE A 59 6.06 6.10 9.62
C PHE A 59 6.98 6.90 10.57
N ARG A 60 8.25 7.11 10.21
CA ARG A 60 9.18 7.85 11.08
C ARG A 60 8.78 9.31 11.29
N VAL A 61 8.38 9.99 10.22
CA VAL A 61 8.05 11.43 10.25
C VAL A 61 6.63 11.65 10.76
N TYR A 62 5.68 10.94 10.15
CA TYR A 62 4.25 11.11 10.32
C TYR A 62 3.58 10.00 11.14
N GLY A 63 4.32 9.04 11.71
CA GLY A 63 3.72 8.03 12.57
C GLY A 63 2.62 7.19 11.91
N ILE A 64 2.52 7.19 10.58
CA ILE A 64 1.49 6.47 9.83
C ILE A 64 2.10 5.26 9.15
N GLU A 65 1.44 4.11 9.28
CA GLU A 65 1.69 2.95 8.44
C GLU A 65 0.54 2.80 7.46
N LEU A 66 0.87 2.65 6.18
CA LEU A 66 -0.10 2.47 5.11
C LEU A 66 0.05 1.06 4.53
N ASP A 67 -1.07 0.48 4.16
CA ASP A 67 -1.12 -0.80 3.46
C ASP A 67 -2.00 -0.69 2.21
N GLU A 68 -1.81 -1.61 1.28
CA GLU A 68 -2.63 -1.72 0.08
C GLU A 68 -3.55 -2.93 0.20
N ASN A 69 -4.84 -2.70 0.07
CA ASN A 69 -5.79 -3.79 -0.03
C ASN A 69 -5.62 -4.50 -1.38
N ALA A 70 -5.06 -5.71 -1.39
CA ALA A 70 -4.81 -6.46 -2.62
C ALA A 70 -6.09 -6.81 -3.42
N GLU A 71 -7.27 -6.83 -2.79
CA GLU A 71 -8.56 -7.05 -3.45
C GLU A 71 -9.01 -5.81 -4.21
N THR A 72 -9.08 -4.66 -3.54
CA THR A 72 -9.65 -3.43 -4.10
C THR A 72 -8.61 -2.53 -4.77
N GLY A 73 -7.36 -2.57 -4.30
CA GLY A 73 -6.30 -1.62 -4.64
C GLY A 73 -6.28 -0.37 -3.75
N ASP A 74 -7.21 -0.28 -2.80
CA ASP A 74 -7.33 0.88 -1.91
C ASP A 74 -6.11 0.99 -1.00
N VAL A 75 -5.66 2.22 -0.76
CA VAL A 75 -4.65 2.49 0.26
C VAL A 75 -5.35 2.71 1.60
N VAL A 76 -4.96 1.95 2.60
CA VAL A 76 -5.61 1.92 3.91
C VAL A 76 -4.60 2.33 4.98
N VAL A 77 -5.04 3.14 5.94
CA VAL A 77 -4.26 3.42 7.14
C VAL A 77 -4.24 2.17 8.01
N ALA A 78 -3.11 1.48 8.03
CA ALA A 78 -2.91 0.26 8.79
C ALA A 78 -2.68 0.56 10.28
N TYR A 79 -1.99 1.67 10.58
CA TYR A 79 -1.70 2.09 11.94
C TYR A 79 -1.41 3.59 12.02
N VAL A 80 -1.76 4.19 13.17
CA VAL A 80 -1.42 5.57 13.53
C VAL A 80 -0.75 5.56 14.91
N ALA A 81 0.46 6.11 14.97
CA ALA A 81 1.23 6.18 16.21
C ALA A 81 0.58 7.13 17.23
N PRO A 82 0.52 6.75 18.52
CA PRO A 82 -0.05 7.61 19.54
C PRO A 82 0.79 8.88 19.75
N GLY A 83 0.13 9.98 20.13
CA GLY A 83 0.80 11.22 20.55
C GLY A 83 1.25 12.15 19.41
N LYS A 84 0.72 11.97 18.19
CA LYS A 84 0.94 12.90 17.06
C LYS A 84 -0.24 13.88 16.93
N SER A 85 0.06 15.13 16.55
CA SER A 85 -0.88 16.28 16.61
C SER A 85 -1.81 16.46 15.40
N TYR A 86 -1.63 15.72 14.29
CA TYR A 86 -2.61 15.69 13.18
C TYR A 86 -3.72 14.72 13.57
N SER A 87 -4.70 15.25 14.30
CA SER A 87 -5.54 14.51 15.25
C SER A 87 -6.68 13.69 14.66
N ASP A 88 -6.91 13.77 13.35
CA ASP A 88 -8.17 13.27 12.77
C ASP A 88 -7.97 12.06 11.86
N LEU A 89 -6.75 11.52 11.73
CA LEU A 89 -6.50 10.26 11.00
C LEU A 89 -6.73 9.06 11.92
N GLU A 90 -7.46 8.06 11.44
CA GLU A 90 -7.75 6.84 12.18
C GLU A 90 -7.30 5.59 11.42
N GLN A 91 -7.00 4.54 12.18
CA GLN A 91 -6.79 3.21 11.60
C GLN A 91 -8.05 2.76 10.85
N GLY A 92 -7.86 2.25 9.63
CA GLY A 92 -8.95 1.81 8.75
C GLY A 92 -9.45 2.88 7.78
N ASP A 93 -8.97 4.11 7.88
CA ASP A 93 -9.24 5.13 6.87
C ASP A 93 -8.73 4.69 5.49
N VAL A 94 -9.53 4.95 4.45
CA VAL A 94 -9.11 4.74 3.06
C VAL A 94 -8.61 6.04 2.48
N ILE A 95 -7.35 6.09 2.07
CA ILE A 95 -6.74 7.27 1.44
C ILE A 95 -7.14 7.31 -0.03
N SER A 96 -7.68 8.45 -0.43
CA SER A 96 -8.19 8.74 -1.77
C SER A 96 -7.50 9.93 -2.43
N GLY A 97 -6.68 10.68 -1.68
CA GLY A 97 -5.85 11.76 -2.20
C GLY A 97 -4.73 12.14 -1.24
N ILE A 98 -3.69 12.78 -1.79
CA ILE A 98 -2.54 13.33 -1.05
C ILE A 98 -2.16 14.68 -1.65
N ASN A 99 -1.99 15.70 -0.81
CA ASN A 99 -1.59 17.05 -1.21
C ASN A 99 -2.49 17.67 -2.29
N GLY A 100 -3.78 17.34 -2.30
CA GLY A 100 -4.76 17.79 -3.29
C GLY A 100 -4.80 16.98 -4.59
N GLU A 101 -3.92 15.98 -4.74
CA GLU A 101 -3.91 15.07 -5.89
C GLU A 101 -4.68 13.79 -5.55
N ARG A 102 -5.67 13.46 -6.38
CA ARG A 102 -6.46 12.22 -6.24
C ARG A 102 -5.59 11.03 -6.63
N ILE A 103 -5.74 9.94 -5.88
CA ILE A 103 -5.03 8.67 -6.13
C ILE A 103 -6.01 7.52 -6.39
N SER A 104 -5.51 6.50 -7.06
CA SER A 104 -6.20 5.23 -7.32
C SER A 104 -5.52 4.02 -6.69
N GLY A 105 -4.36 4.21 -6.05
CA GLY A 105 -3.61 3.16 -5.38
C GLY A 105 -2.28 3.65 -4.82
N ILE A 106 -1.54 2.72 -4.22
CA ILE A 106 -0.33 3.05 -3.45
C ILE A 106 0.81 3.58 -4.33
N ASP A 107 0.91 3.12 -5.58
CA ASP A 107 1.94 3.58 -6.51
C ASP A 107 1.79 5.10 -6.82
N GLU A 108 0.55 5.58 -6.99
CA GLU A 108 0.27 7.02 -7.19
C GLU A 108 0.46 7.83 -5.91
N LEU A 109 0.11 7.28 -4.74
CA LEU A 109 0.39 7.93 -3.46
C LEU A 109 1.89 8.20 -3.29
N ILE A 110 2.71 7.17 -3.54
CA ILE A 110 4.17 7.23 -3.40
C ILE A 110 4.77 8.18 -4.44
N GLY A 111 4.25 8.16 -5.68
CA GLY A 111 4.64 9.12 -6.71
C GLY A 111 4.40 10.57 -6.28
N ASN A 112 3.20 10.88 -5.78
CA ASN A 112 2.85 12.22 -5.33
C ASN A 112 3.63 12.66 -4.08
N TYR A 113 3.89 11.75 -3.16
CA TYR A 113 4.76 11.98 -2.01
C TYR A 113 6.19 12.36 -2.44
N ARG A 114 6.79 11.59 -3.36
CA ARG A 114 8.12 11.89 -3.90
C ARG A 114 8.16 13.22 -4.66
N ASN A 115 7.12 13.51 -5.44
CA ASN A 115 7.00 14.79 -6.18
C ASN A 115 6.83 16.00 -5.24
N SER A 116 6.41 15.76 -3.99
CA SER A 116 6.29 16.77 -2.94
C SER A 116 7.51 16.80 -2.03
N ASP A 117 8.67 16.35 -2.49
CA ASP A 117 9.93 16.25 -1.72
C ASP A 117 9.80 15.44 -0.42
N GLY A 118 8.89 14.46 -0.38
CA GLY A 118 8.62 13.64 0.79
C GLY A 118 7.78 14.35 1.86
N GLU A 119 7.03 15.38 1.48
CA GLU A 119 6.13 16.10 2.38
C GLU A 119 4.67 15.64 2.21
N ILE A 120 4.00 15.33 3.32
CA ILE A 120 2.54 15.20 3.41
C ILE A 120 2.01 16.46 4.09
N ARG A 121 1.16 17.21 3.38
CA ARG A 121 0.44 18.40 3.87
C ARG A 121 -1.02 18.09 4.09
N THR A 122 -1.63 17.34 3.18
CA THR A 122 -3.02 16.87 3.30
C THR A 122 -3.17 15.43 2.85
N LEU A 123 -4.11 14.71 3.48
CA LEU A 123 -4.63 13.44 3.00
C LEU A 123 -6.16 13.54 2.90
N ASP A 124 -6.71 13.15 1.76
CA ASP A 124 -8.15 12.97 1.61
C ASP A 124 -8.51 11.54 1.97
N VAL A 125 -9.28 11.35 3.04
CA VAL A 125 -9.62 10.03 3.57
C VAL A 125 -11.12 9.78 3.56
N THR A 126 -11.50 8.52 3.32
CA THR A 126 -12.87 8.05 3.45
C THR A 126 -13.03 7.25 4.74
N ARG A 127 -13.96 7.66 5.60
CA ARG A 127 -14.34 6.98 6.84
C ARG A 127 -15.86 6.90 6.95
N ASN A 128 -16.43 5.71 7.19
CA ASN A 128 -17.88 5.53 7.35
C ASN A 128 -18.73 6.22 6.27
N SER A 129 -18.28 6.17 5.00
CA SER A 129 -18.88 6.83 3.83
C SER A 129 -18.78 8.38 3.78
N GLY A 130 -18.18 9.02 4.77
CA GLY A 130 -17.79 10.43 4.72
C GLY A 130 -16.39 10.62 4.11
N ILE A 131 -16.15 11.78 3.51
CA ILE A 131 -14.84 12.20 3.00
C ILE A 131 -14.33 13.32 3.91
N TYR A 132 -13.08 13.20 4.35
CA TYR A 132 -12.43 14.11 5.29
C TYR A 132 -11.06 14.49 4.75
N GLU A 133 -10.69 15.76 4.84
CA GLU A 133 -9.32 16.21 4.60
C GLU A 133 -8.58 16.24 5.95
N VAL A 134 -7.54 15.43 6.09
CA VAL A 134 -6.64 15.46 7.25
C VAL A 134 -5.46 16.34 6.90
N ARG A 135 -5.18 17.35 7.74
CA ARG A 135 -4.07 18.27 7.56
C ARG A 135 -2.90 17.91 8.47
N PHE A 136 -1.72 17.94 7.88
CA PHE A 136 -0.44 17.76 8.56
C PHE A 136 0.19 19.15 8.66
N ASP A 137 -0.15 19.87 9.74
CA ASP A 137 0.50 21.15 10.03
C ASP A 137 1.99 20.86 10.21
N GLY A 138 2.83 21.56 9.43
CA GLY A 138 4.26 21.33 9.37
C GLY A 138 4.85 21.25 10.79
N ASN A 139 5.61 20.20 11.06
CA ASN A 139 6.41 20.12 12.27
C ASN A 139 7.37 21.32 12.25
N GLU A 140 7.07 22.38 13.01
CA GLU A 140 8.08 23.35 13.46
C GLU A 140 9.09 22.67 14.40
#